data_AF-A0A3P7MXM3-F1
#
_entry.id   AF-A0A3P7MXM3-F1
#
_cell.length_a   1.000
_cell.length_b   1.000
_cell.length_c   1.000
_cell.angle_alpha   90.00
_cell.angle_beta   90.00
_cell.angle_gamma   90.00
#
_symmetry.space_group_name_H-M   'P 1'
#
loop_
_entity.id
_entity.type
_entity.pdbx_description
1 polymer ?
#
loop_
_entity_poly.entity_id
_entity_poly.type
_entity_poly.pdbx_seq_one_letter_code
_entity_poly.pdbx_strand_id
1 'polypeptide(L)'
;MARERADIEAKYGKTMQQFAEKWKAHVDRAVQSGCIKKAWLGVLEEAEAISVQHNRVKDRLMEEVVLKTLALYRKENYHPSAFRAPKEIREAEEGFERVGSEEGLSVTGTS
;
A
#
# COMPACT_ATOMS: atom_id res chain seq x y z
N MET A 1 -2.43 -3.83 6.02
CA MET A 1 -3.28 -3.95 4.80
C MET A 1 -2.60 -3.57 3.48
N ALA A 2 -2.36 -2.30 3.12
CA ALA A 2 -1.83 -1.97 1.78
C ALA A 2 -0.43 -2.58 1.49
N ARG A 3 0.46 -2.56 2.49
CA ARG A 3 1.79 -3.16 2.41
C ARG A 3 1.73 -4.69 2.31
N GLU A 4 0.95 -5.34 3.17
CA GLU A 4 0.71 -6.79 3.10
C GLU A 4 0.16 -7.22 1.74
N ARG A 5 -0.74 -6.42 1.15
CA ARG A 5 -1.25 -6.69 -0.19
C ARG A 5 -0.15 -6.55 -1.24
N ALA A 6 0.67 -5.49 -1.17
CA ALA A 6 1.81 -5.33 -2.07
C ALA A 6 2.78 -6.53 -1.97
N ASP A 7 3.03 -7.07 -0.78
CA ASP A 7 3.88 -8.25 -0.61
C ASP A 7 3.30 -9.49 -1.30
N ILE A 8 1.98 -9.68 -1.27
CA ILE A 8 1.28 -10.75 -2.01
C ILE A 8 1.45 -10.57 -3.52
N GLU A 9 1.25 -9.36 -4.03
CA GLU A 9 1.41 -9.02 -5.45
C GLU A 9 2.85 -9.30 -5.92
N ALA A 10 3.85 -8.87 -5.14
CA ALA A 10 5.26 -9.13 -5.41
C ALA A 10 5.58 -10.63 -5.45
N LYS A 11 5.06 -11.40 -4.49
CA LYS A 11 5.26 -12.84 -4.43
C LYS A 11 4.66 -13.53 -5.65
N TYR A 12 3.44 -13.17 -6.02
CA TYR A 12 2.77 -13.77 -7.17
C TYR A 12 3.49 -13.45 -8.49
N GLY A 13 3.86 -12.19 -8.71
CA GLY A 13 4.64 -11.79 -9.88
C GLY A 13 5.96 -12.57 -9.99
N LYS A 14 6.71 -12.67 -8.88
CA LYS A 14 7.94 -13.47 -8.84
C LYS A 14 7.70 -14.94 -9.18
N THR A 15 6.65 -15.56 -8.63
CA THR A 15 6.32 -16.96 -8.92
C THR A 15 5.93 -17.17 -10.38
N MET A 16 5.19 -16.24 -11.00
CA MET A 16 4.84 -16.30 -12.42
C MET A 16 6.06 -16.17 -13.33
N GLN A 17 6.97 -15.25 -13.01
CA GLN A 17 8.23 -15.10 -13.75
C GLN A 17 9.07 -16.39 -13.68
N GLN A 18 9.25 -16.95 -12.48
CA GLN A 18 9.99 -18.20 -12.30
C GLN A 18 9.33 -19.39 -13.01
N PHE A 19 7.99 -19.44 -13.01
CA PHE A 19 7.23 -20.43 -13.77
C PHE A 19 7.52 -20.32 -15.27
N ALA A 20 7.43 -19.10 -15.83
CA ALA A 20 7.66 -18.86 -17.25
C ALA A 20 9.09 -19.27 -17.67
N GLU A 21 10.11 -18.80 -16.95
CA GLU A 21 11.52 -19.10 -17.22
C GLU A 21 11.80 -20.61 -17.17
N LYS A 22 11.32 -21.29 -16.12
CA LYS A 22 11.51 -22.73 -15.94
C LYS A 22 10.88 -23.50 -17.09
N TRP A 23 9.63 -23.22 -17.42
CA TRP A 23 8.90 -23.98 -18.43
C TRP A 23 9.39 -23.67 -19.84
N LYS A 24 9.85 -22.45 -20.11
CA LYS A 24 10.48 -22.09 -21.38
C LYS A 24 11.69 -22.97 -21.66
N ALA A 25 12.57 -23.15 -20.67
CA ALA A 25 13.71 -24.05 -20.76
C ALA A 25 13.33 -25.53 -20.94
N HIS A 26 12.16 -25.96 -20.45
CA HIS A 26 11.64 -27.31 -20.72
C HIS A 26 11.08 -27.44 -22.14
N VAL A 27 10.27 -26.48 -22.59
CA VAL A 27 9.67 -26.46 -23.92
C VAL A 27 10.74 -26.41 -25.00
N ASP A 28 11.79 -25.59 -24.81
CA ASP A 28 12.86 -25.47 -25.80
C ASP A 28 13.66 -26.76 -26.00
N ARG A 29 13.77 -27.60 -24.96
CA ARG A 29 14.42 -28.92 -25.05
C ARG A 29 13.50 -30.01 -25.60
N ALA A 30 12.23 -29.99 -25.21
CA ALA A 30 11.28 -31.07 -25.54
C ALA A 30 10.64 -30.90 -26.91
N VAL A 31 10.41 -29.66 -27.35
CA VAL A 31 9.71 -29.34 -28.60
C VAL A 31 10.63 -28.49 -29.48
N GLN A 32 11.05 -29.04 -30.61
CA GLN A 32 12.00 -28.37 -31.48
C GLN A 32 11.37 -27.23 -32.28
N SER A 33 10.18 -27.46 -32.87
CA SER A 33 9.49 -26.49 -33.73
C SER A 33 7.98 -26.79 -33.86
N GLY A 34 7.28 -26.01 -34.67
CA GLY A 34 5.87 -26.23 -35.00
C GLY A 34 4.87 -25.40 -34.19
N CYS A 35 3.57 -25.57 -34.49
CA CYS A 35 2.48 -24.81 -33.89
C CYS A 35 2.33 -25.07 -32.38
N ILE A 36 2.58 -26.31 -31.93
CA ILE A 36 2.52 -26.69 -30.51
C ILE A 36 3.58 -25.92 -29.72
N LYS A 37 4.82 -25.80 -30.24
CA LYS A 37 5.86 -25.00 -29.59
C LYS A 37 5.42 -23.54 -29.44
N LYS A 38 4.89 -22.95 -30.51
CA LYS A 38 4.39 -21.57 -30.49
C LYS A 38 3.28 -21.37 -29.47
N ALA A 39 2.31 -22.29 -29.41
CA ALA A 39 1.21 -22.22 -28.45
C ALA A 39 1.72 -22.26 -26.99
N TRP A 40 2.66 -23.17 -26.68
CA TRP A 40 3.30 -23.22 -25.38
C TRP A 40 4.06 -21.94 -25.04
N LEU A 41 4.86 -21.42 -25.97
CA LEU A 41 5.58 -20.17 -25.77
C LEU A 41 4.64 -18.99 -25.54
N GLY A 42 3.49 -18.94 -26.21
CA GLY A 42 2.47 -17.92 -25.97
C GLY A 42 1.87 -17.97 -24.57
N VAL A 43 1.65 -19.17 -24.00
CA VAL A 43 1.21 -19.32 -22.60
C VAL A 43 2.26 -18.77 -21.62
N LEU A 44 3.55 -18.99 -21.93
CA LEU A 44 4.63 -18.52 -21.07
C LEU A 44 4.86 -17.01 -21.20
N GLU A 45 4.66 -16.45 -22.38
CA GLU A 45 4.64 -14.99 -22.60
C GLU A 45 3.53 -14.31 -21.81
N GLU A 46 2.33 -14.89 -21.78
CA GLU A 46 1.23 -14.38 -20.94
C GLU A 46 1.60 -14.44 -19.44
N ALA A 47 2.26 -15.50 -18.98
CA ALA A 47 2.74 -15.58 -17.59
C ALA A 47 3.79 -14.49 -17.26
N GLU A 48 4.68 -14.16 -18.20
CA GLU A 48 5.61 -13.02 -18.07
C GLU A 48 4.84 -11.69 -18.01
N ALA A 49 3.84 -11.50 -18.88
CA ALA A 49 3.00 -10.28 -18.89
C ALA A 49 2.22 -10.10 -17.58
N ILE A 50 1.63 -11.18 -17.05
CA ILE A 50 0.95 -11.20 -15.75
C ILE A 50 1.92 -10.80 -14.64
N SER A 51 3.15 -11.33 -14.63
CA SER A 51 4.17 -10.94 -13.65
C SER A 51 4.43 -9.43 -13.68
N VAL A 52 4.54 -8.84 -14.86
CA VAL A 52 4.72 -7.38 -15.01
C VAL A 52 3.53 -6.61 -14.42
N GLN A 53 2.29 -7.05 -14.68
CA GLN A 53 1.10 -6.39 -14.14
C GLN A 53 1.04 -6.46 -12.61
N HIS A 54 1.32 -7.61 -12.01
CA HIS A 54 1.36 -7.76 -10.56
C HIS A 54 2.43 -6.85 -9.92
N ASN A 55 3.61 -6.73 -10.55
CA ASN A 55 4.64 -5.80 -10.08
C ASN A 55 4.19 -4.33 -10.18
N ARG A 56 3.49 -3.94 -11.25
CA ARG A 56 2.90 -2.60 -11.38
C ARG A 56 1.87 -2.31 -10.28
N VAL A 57 1.01 -3.28 -9.95
CA VAL A 57 0.05 -3.14 -8.85
C VAL A 57 0.77 -2.96 -7.52
N LYS A 58 1.80 -3.77 -7.25
CA LYS A 58 2.67 -3.63 -6.07
C LYS A 58 3.29 -2.22 -6.00
N ASP A 59 3.87 -1.74 -7.10
CA ASP A 59 4.51 -0.41 -7.14
C ASP A 59 3.49 0.70 -6.85
N ARG A 60 2.30 0.66 -7.47
CA ARG A 60 1.25 1.65 -7.21
C ARG A 60 0.77 1.63 -5.76
N LEU A 61 0.60 0.45 -5.17
CA LEU A 61 0.24 0.33 -3.75
C LEU A 61 1.30 0.95 -2.84
N MET A 62 2.58 0.73 -3.12
CA MET A 62 3.66 1.24 -2.29
C MET A 62 3.90 2.73 -2.51
N GLU A 63 4.00 3.17 -3.76
CA GLU A 63 4.39 4.53 -4.10
C GLU A 63 3.23 5.51 -4.03
N GLU A 64 2.09 5.19 -4.67
CA GLU A 64 0.95 6.11 -4.72
C GLU A 64 0.18 6.11 -3.39
N VAL A 65 -0.12 4.93 -2.86
CA VAL A 65 -0.97 4.83 -1.67
C VAL A 65 -0.17 4.98 -0.39
N VAL A 66 0.84 4.13 -0.15
CA VAL A 66 1.57 4.14 1.13
C VAL A 66 2.45 5.37 1.28
N LEU A 67 3.29 5.69 0.29
CA LEU A 67 4.25 6.78 0.39
C LEU A 67 3.62 8.16 0.09
N LYS A 68 2.99 8.34 -1.08
CA LYS A 68 2.49 9.65 -1.49
C LYS A 68 1.22 10.06 -0.75
N THR A 69 0.26 9.15 -0.56
CA THR A 69 -1.03 9.51 0.04
C THR A 69 -0.99 9.41 1.56
N LEU A 70 -0.78 8.21 2.11
CA LEU A 70 -0.92 7.97 3.55
C LEU A 70 0.20 8.62 4.36
N ALA A 71 1.45 8.51 3.93
CA ALA A 71 2.56 9.09 4.68
C ALA A 71 2.53 10.63 4.64
N LEU A 72 2.14 11.24 3.51
CA LEU A 72 1.95 12.69 3.41
C LEU A 72 0.79 13.16 4.28
N TYR A 73 -0.39 12.52 4.17
CA TYR A 73 -1.55 12.86 5.00
C TYR A 73 -1.20 12.79 6.49
N ARG A 74 -0.52 11.71 6.92
CA ARG A 74 -0.07 11.59 8.31
C ARG A 74 0.90 12.70 8.69
N LYS A 75 1.85 13.04 7.83
CA LYS A 75 2.81 14.13 8.10
C LYS A 75 2.11 15.48 8.29
N GLU A 76 1.07 15.75 7.50
CA GLU A 76 0.35 17.03 7.51
C GLU A 76 -0.69 17.15 8.63
N ASN A 77 -1.24 16.03 9.10
CA ASN A 77 -2.39 16.02 10.02
C ASN A 77 -2.06 15.43 11.40
N TYR A 78 -0.83 14.96 11.62
CA TYR A 78 -0.41 14.41 12.90
C TYR A 78 0.96 14.97 13.30
N HIS A 79 0.97 15.82 14.31
CA HIS A 79 2.17 16.46 14.82
C HIS A 79 2.57 15.85 16.18
N PRO A 80 3.50 14.86 16.19
CA PRO A 80 3.93 14.22 17.43
C PRO A 80 4.64 15.23 18.34
N SER A 81 4.27 15.23 19.61
CA SER A 81 4.94 16.02 20.66
C SER A 81 5.76 15.11 21.56
N ALA A 82 6.90 15.61 22.04
CA ALA A 82 7.71 14.92 23.04
C ALA A 82 7.02 14.86 24.42
N PHE A 83 6.04 15.73 24.67
CA PHE A 83 5.34 15.82 25.95
C PHE A 83 3.96 15.14 25.86
N ARG A 84 3.96 13.82 26.07
CA ARG A 84 2.83 12.93 26.38
C ARG A 84 1.70 12.75 25.34
N ALA A 85 1.24 13.78 24.60
CA ALA A 85 0.19 13.67 23.59
C ALA A 85 0.43 14.54 22.33
N PRO A 86 -0.02 14.10 21.13
CA PRO A 86 0.01 14.88 19.89
C PRO A 86 -0.61 16.26 20.03
N LYS A 87 -0.10 17.24 19.28
CA LYS A 87 -0.52 18.64 19.36
C LYS A 87 -2.03 18.81 19.17
N GLU A 88 -2.61 18.07 18.23
CA GLU A 88 -4.03 18.11 17.89
C GLU A 88 -4.91 17.67 19.07
N ILE A 89 -4.46 16.67 19.83
CA ILE A 89 -5.18 16.18 21.01
C ILE A 89 -5.13 17.24 22.11
N ARG A 90 -3.95 17.83 22.36
CA ARG A 90 -3.80 18.89 23.36
C ARG A 90 -4.65 20.12 23.02
N GLU A 91 -4.67 20.55 21.76
CA GLU A 91 -5.49 21.70 21.33
C GLU A 91 -6.98 21.42 21.48
N ALA A 92 -7.43 20.18 21.23
CA ALA A 92 -8.81 19.79 21.49
C ALA A 92 -9.14 19.82 23.00
N GLU A 93 -8.27 19.24 23.85
CA GLU A 93 -8.43 19.23 25.31
C GLU A 93 -8.49 20.65 25.89
N GLU A 94 -7.54 21.53 25.52
CA GLU A 94 -7.52 22.94 25.94
C GLU A 94 -8.77 23.70 25.47
N GLY A 95 -9.30 23.37 24.29
CA GLY A 95 -10.55 23.93 23.78
C GLY A 95 -11.74 23.57 24.66
N PHE A 96 -11.87 22.30 25.06
CA PHE A 96 -12.94 21.84 25.94
C PHE A 96 -12.82 22.44 27.35
N GLU A 97 -11.61 22.48 27.92
CA GLU A 97 -11.36 23.07 29.25
C GLU A 97 -11.73 24.56 29.29
N ARG A 98 -11.41 25.31 28.24
CA ARG A 98 -11.75 26.73 28.13
C ARG A 98 -13.25 26.96 28.08
N VAL A 99 -13.99 26.21 27.26
CA VAL A 99 -15.46 26.33 27.17
C VAL A 99 -16.11 25.96 28.50
N GLY A 100 -15.70 24.85 29.13
CA GLY A 100 -16.23 24.46 30.44
C GLY A 100 -15.95 25.50 31.53
N SER A 101 -14.80 26.18 31.47
CA SER A 101 -14.45 27.27 32.39
C SER A 101 -15.30 28.54 32.15
N GLU A 102 -15.55 28.90 30.89
CA GLU A 102 -16.41 30.02 30.50
C GLU A 102 -17.88 29.77 30.90
N GLU A 103 -18.41 28.57 30.69
CA GLU A 103 -19.75 28.18 31.13
C GLU A 103 -19.87 28.20 32.68
N GLY A 104 -18.85 27.73 33.40
CA GLY A 104 -18.80 27.82 34.86
C GLY A 104 -18.79 29.26 35.40
N LEU A 105 -18.17 30.19 34.67
CA LEU A 105 -18.23 31.63 35.00
C LEU A 105 -19.63 32.23 34.73
N SER A 106 -20.30 31.80 33.66
CA SER A 106 -21.65 32.29 33.33
C SER A 106 -22.70 31.86 34.37
N VAL A 107 -22.57 30.65 34.94
CA VAL A 107 -23.49 30.11 35.95
C VAL A 107 -23.27 30.76 37.33
N THR A 108 -22.05 31.24 37.62
CA THR A 108 -21.71 31.91 38.89
C THR A 108 -21.96 33.43 38.86
N GLY A 109 -22.13 34.03 37.68
CA GLY A 109 -22.37 35.46 37.47
C GLY A 109 -23.85 35.90 37.42
N THR A 110 -24.82 34.99 37.56
CA THR A 110 -26.26 35.30 37.57
C THR A 110 -26.91 35.29 38.96
N SER A 111 -26.17 35.68 40.01
CA SER A 111 -26.75 35.99 41.34
C SER A 111 -26.72 37.48 41.64
#